data_AF-A0A374UVY5-F1
#
_entry.id   AF-A0A374UVY5-F1
#
_cell.length_a   1.000
_cell.length_b   1.000
_cell.length_c   1.000
_cell.angle_alpha   90.00
_cell.angle_beta   90.00
_cell.angle_gamma   90.00
#
_symmetry.space_group_name_H-M   'P 1'
#
loop_
_entity.id
_entity.type
_entity.pdbx_description
1 polymer ?
#
loop_
_entity_poly.entity_id
_entity_poly.type
_entity_poly.pdbx_seq_one_letter_code
_entity_poly.pdbx_strand_id
1 'polypeptide(L)'
;MKNALKFIFSSLLALPLAVCAQQQSFPEGTVPNEHNINGAEYPRIGKDRRVHFRIFAPNAQKVEISFRGEMTKEADGYWSLVSKEPEVVGFHYYQIIVDGVSTADPNGKPFFGMGKWVSGIEIPEQGVDYYAIKDVPHGLISQSWYYSKIRQEWRRCIVYTPAEYDKNPSKKYPVLYLQHGMGENETSWANQGKMNFIMDNLIAEGKAKPMIVVMDNGNIEVFKNNPGESPAEARARFGAQFPNILVKEIIPHIESNFRTLTDRENRAMAGLSWGGLLTFNTTLNNLDKFAYIGGFSGAGSIDLKNIDTTYNGVFKDRQAFNDKVHTFFLGIGSEENPERTKKLSDGLKAVGINNIYYESPGTAHEFLTWRRCLKEFIPLLFKTNN
;
A
#
# COMPACT_ATOMS: atom_id res chain seq x y z
N MET A 1 93.01 -3.47 -11.80
CA MET A 1 93.15 -2.00 -11.84
C MET A 1 91.94 -1.42 -12.58
N LYS A 2 91.18 -0.58 -11.88
CA LYS A 2 90.36 0.55 -12.36
C LYS A 2 89.26 0.35 -13.44
N ASN A 3 88.04 0.69 -13.00
CA ASN A 3 86.99 1.45 -13.71
C ASN A 3 86.11 0.65 -14.72
N ALA A 4 84.79 0.81 -14.83
CA ALA A 4 83.87 1.76 -14.24
C ALA A 4 82.43 1.19 -14.15
N LEU A 5 81.75 1.69 -13.14
CA LEU A 5 80.34 1.64 -12.80
C LEU A 5 79.45 2.25 -13.92
N LYS A 6 78.36 1.60 -14.31
CA LYS A 6 77.18 2.28 -14.89
C LYS A 6 75.89 1.72 -14.26
N PHE A 7 75.34 2.54 -13.37
CA PHE A 7 73.99 2.46 -12.84
C PHE A 7 72.96 2.71 -13.94
N ILE A 8 71.89 1.90 -13.99
CA ILE A 8 70.59 2.31 -14.51
C ILE A 8 69.59 2.08 -13.38
N PHE A 9 69.35 3.12 -12.59
CA PHE A 9 68.19 3.20 -11.70
C PHE A 9 67.06 3.77 -12.54
N SER A 10 66.09 2.94 -12.90
CA SER A 10 64.80 3.38 -13.42
C SER A 10 64.02 4.03 -12.28
N SER A 11 63.95 5.36 -12.28
CA SER A 11 63.08 6.14 -11.42
C SER A 11 61.62 5.92 -11.83
N LEU A 12 60.89 5.04 -11.12
CA LEU A 12 59.44 5.12 -11.06
C LEU A 12 59.09 6.39 -10.25
N LEU A 13 58.68 7.46 -10.93
CA LEU A 13 57.93 8.53 -10.28
C LEU A 13 56.57 7.94 -9.87
N ALA A 14 56.44 7.57 -8.61
CA ALA A 14 55.14 7.44 -7.98
C ALA A 14 54.57 8.85 -7.82
N LEU A 15 53.75 9.29 -8.77
CA LEU A 15 52.85 10.42 -8.53
C LEU A 15 51.88 10.00 -7.41
N PRO A 16 51.80 10.74 -6.29
CA PRO A 16 50.71 10.53 -5.36
C PRO A 16 49.45 11.05 -6.07
N LEU A 17 48.63 10.13 -6.58
CA LEU A 17 47.23 10.43 -6.85
C LEU A 17 46.59 10.71 -5.49
N ALA A 18 46.70 11.96 -5.04
CA ALA A 18 45.84 12.50 -4.02
C ALA A 18 44.43 12.56 -4.63
N VAL A 19 43.72 11.44 -4.55
CA VAL A 19 42.27 11.44 -4.70
C VAL A 19 41.76 12.20 -3.49
N CYS A 20 41.59 13.52 -3.64
CA CYS A 20 40.70 14.28 -2.79
C CYS A 20 39.30 13.71 -3.03
N ALA A 21 38.95 12.64 -2.31
CA ALA A 21 37.57 12.32 -2.07
C ALA A 21 37.01 13.52 -1.30
N GLN A 22 36.36 14.45 -1.99
CA GLN A 22 35.54 15.45 -1.34
C GLN A 22 34.54 14.66 -0.50
N GLN A 23 34.73 14.69 0.82
CA GLN A 23 33.81 14.07 1.75
C GLN A 23 32.48 14.80 1.57
N GLN A 24 31.53 14.14 0.93
CA GLN A 24 30.22 14.71 0.66
C GLN A 24 29.56 14.98 2.02
N SER A 25 29.47 16.26 2.40
CA SER A 25 28.85 16.67 3.65
C SER A 25 27.33 16.64 3.48
N PHE A 26 26.65 15.76 4.22
CA PHE A 26 25.19 15.72 4.25
C PHE A 26 24.63 16.72 5.27
N PRO A 27 23.40 17.23 5.07
CA PRO A 27 22.73 18.06 6.07
C PRO A 27 22.64 17.31 7.41
N GLU A 28 22.98 18.00 8.50
CA GLU A 28 23.02 17.42 9.84
C GLU A 28 21.66 16.83 10.23
N GLY A 29 21.67 15.68 10.90
CA GLY A 29 20.44 15.04 11.37
C GLY A 29 19.55 14.44 10.27
N THR A 30 20.07 14.25 9.06
CA THR A 30 19.35 13.59 7.96
C THR A 30 19.85 12.18 7.70
N VAL A 31 18.93 11.28 7.36
CA VAL A 31 19.22 9.91 6.92
C VAL A 31 18.67 9.66 5.51
N PRO A 32 19.26 8.78 4.70
CA PRO A 32 18.67 8.38 3.42
C PRO A 32 17.24 7.86 3.62
N ASN A 33 16.35 8.21 2.70
CA ASN A 33 15.00 7.65 2.67
C ASN A 33 15.06 6.12 2.51
N GLU A 34 14.18 5.41 3.24
CA GLU A 34 14.15 3.93 3.27
C GLU A 34 14.03 3.32 1.85
N HIS A 35 13.30 4.01 0.99
CA HIS A 35 12.96 3.55 -0.34
C HIS A 35 13.95 3.96 -1.42
N ASN A 36 15.12 4.47 -1.03
CA ASN A 36 16.21 4.67 -1.98
C ASN A 36 16.71 3.32 -2.50
N ILE A 37 17.20 3.30 -3.75
CA ILE A 37 18.01 2.19 -4.24
C ILE A 37 19.33 2.13 -3.46
N ASN A 38 19.96 0.96 -3.43
CA ASN A 38 21.22 0.79 -2.72
C ASN A 38 22.29 1.74 -3.27
N GLY A 39 22.94 2.49 -2.38
CA GLY A 39 23.98 3.48 -2.72
C GLY A 39 23.46 4.87 -3.09
N ALA A 40 22.14 5.08 -3.19
CA ALA A 40 21.59 6.42 -3.40
C ALA A 40 21.46 7.19 -2.08
N GLU A 41 22.19 8.29 -1.97
CA GLU A 41 22.27 9.12 -0.75
C GLU A 41 21.15 10.14 -0.60
N TYR A 42 20.35 10.38 -1.67
CA TYR A 42 19.19 11.28 -1.70
C TYR A 42 18.01 10.60 -2.41
N PRO A 43 16.76 10.92 -2.04
CA PRO A 43 16.35 11.90 -1.02
C PRO A 43 16.69 11.48 0.41
N ARG A 44 16.75 12.47 1.32
CA ARG A 44 17.05 12.28 2.75
C ARG A 44 15.94 12.85 3.61
N ILE A 45 15.72 12.24 4.76
CA ILE A 45 14.69 12.62 5.73
C ILE A 45 15.38 13.23 6.96
N GLY A 46 15.01 14.47 7.30
CA GLY A 46 15.45 15.12 8.52
C GLY A 46 14.69 14.65 9.75
N LYS A 47 15.31 14.75 10.93
CA LYS A 47 14.62 14.51 12.23
C LYS A 47 13.42 15.43 12.45
N ASP A 48 13.38 16.58 11.79
CA ASP A 48 12.28 17.53 11.79
C ASP A 48 11.18 17.19 10.76
N ARG A 49 11.29 16.04 10.09
CA ARG A 49 10.40 15.54 9.03
C ARG A 49 10.41 16.33 7.72
N ARG A 50 11.41 17.20 7.50
CA ARG A 50 11.64 17.78 6.18
C ARG A 50 12.35 16.79 5.28
N VAL A 51 12.00 16.82 3.99
CA VAL A 51 12.64 15.98 2.97
C VAL A 51 13.62 16.83 2.19
N HIS A 52 14.82 16.32 2.03
CA HIS A 52 15.89 16.93 1.25
C HIS A 52 16.03 16.17 -0.06
N PHE A 53 15.81 16.85 -1.18
CA PHE A 53 15.98 16.35 -2.53
C PHE A 53 17.24 16.95 -3.15
N ARG A 54 17.96 16.15 -3.93
CA ARG A 54 19.13 16.60 -4.69
C ARG A 54 19.29 15.79 -5.96
N ILE A 55 19.30 16.45 -7.12
CA ILE A 55 19.29 15.82 -8.45
C ILE A 55 20.32 16.51 -9.35
N PHE A 56 21.13 15.74 -10.07
CA PHE A 56 22.06 16.29 -11.06
C PHE A 56 21.35 16.49 -12.40
N ALA A 57 21.21 17.73 -12.85
CA ALA A 57 20.54 18.07 -14.11
C ALA A 57 21.08 19.40 -14.66
N PRO A 58 22.37 19.47 -15.06
CA PRO A 58 23.06 20.74 -15.35
C PRO A 58 22.42 21.52 -16.50
N ASN A 59 21.85 20.80 -17.48
CA ASN A 59 21.28 21.38 -18.69
C ASN A 59 19.77 21.66 -18.58
N ALA A 60 19.11 21.21 -17.50
CA ALA A 60 17.70 21.50 -17.28
C ALA A 60 17.47 23.01 -17.11
N GLN A 61 16.32 23.48 -17.58
CA GLN A 61 15.88 24.87 -17.40
C GLN A 61 15.07 25.01 -16.12
N LYS A 62 14.29 23.98 -15.78
CA LYS A 62 13.50 23.90 -14.55
C LYS A 62 13.44 22.47 -14.04
N VAL A 63 13.63 22.28 -12.74
CA VAL A 63 13.38 21.02 -12.05
C VAL A 63 12.42 21.26 -10.90
N GLU A 64 11.39 20.43 -10.78
CA GLU A 64 10.39 20.50 -9.71
C GLU A 64 10.22 19.14 -9.05
N ILE A 65 9.73 19.14 -7.82
CA ILE A 65 9.24 17.94 -7.13
C ILE A 65 7.72 18.05 -7.04
N SER A 66 7.00 17.01 -7.46
CA SER A 66 5.54 16.98 -7.38
C SER A 66 5.05 17.36 -5.98
N PHE A 67 4.06 18.24 -5.91
CA PHE A 67 3.44 18.77 -4.68
C PHE A 67 4.34 19.68 -3.82
N ARG A 68 5.60 19.92 -4.20
CA ARG A 68 6.56 20.74 -3.43
C ARG A 68 7.05 21.96 -4.20
N GLY A 69 6.96 21.92 -5.53
CA GLY A 69 7.31 23.03 -6.41
C GLY A 69 8.75 22.98 -6.91
N GLU A 70 9.24 24.14 -7.35
CA GLU A 70 10.50 24.30 -8.04
C GLU A 70 11.72 24.14 -7.12
N MET A 71 12.73 23.43 -7.62
CA MET A 71 14.03 23.24 -6.99
C MET A 71 14.97 24.42 -7.30
N THR A 72 15.96 24.65 -6.45
CA THR A 72 17.00 25.66 -6.66
C THR A 72 18.17 25.05 -7.43
N LYS A 73 18.61 25.69 -8.52
CA LYS A 73 19.81 25.29 -9.28
C LYS A 73 21.07 25.70 -8.52
N GLU A 74 21.94 24.74 -8.26
CA GLU A 74 23.21 24.90 -7.57
C GLU A 74 24.37 25.12 -8.57
N ALA A 75 25.48 25.68 -8.09
CA ALA A 75 26.63 26.04 -8.92
C ALA A 75 27.33 24.84 -9.60
N ASP A 76 27.18 23.65 -9.04
CA ASP A 76 27.79 22.40 -9.50
C ASP A 76 26.91 21.60 -10.47
N GLY A 77 25.82 22.19 -10.97
CA GLY A 77 24.88 21.54 -11.89
C GLY A 77 23.84 20.64 -11.22
N TYR A 78 23.86 20.56 -9.88
CA TYR A 78 22.77 19.96 -9.12
C TYR A 78 21.60 20.92 -8.95
N TRP A 79 20.46 20.36 -8.59
CA TRP A 79 19.28 21.05 -8.12
C TRP A 79 18.97 20.55 -6.72
N SER A 80 18.60 21.44 -5.81
CA SER A 80 18.23 21.10 -4.43
C SER A 80 16.85 21.62 -4.05
N LEU A 81 16.15 20.87 -3.19
CA LEU A 81 14.91 21.33 -2.57
C LEU A 81 14.82 20.73 -1.18
N VAL A 82 14.44 21.55 -0.21
CA VAL A 82 14.04 21.10 1.12
C VAL A 82 12.57 21.45 1.30
N SER A 83 11.77 20.50 1.76
CA SER A 83 10.36 20.76 2.07
C SER A 83 10.23 21.94 3.02
N LYS A 84 9.36 22.90 2.69
CA LYS A 84 9.21 24.15 3.46
C LYS A 84 8.78 23.87 4.90
N GLU A 85 7.81 22.98 5.06
CA GLU A 85 7.27 22.54 6.35
C GLU A 85 7.57 21.06 6.61
N PRO A 86 7.56 20.63 7.89
CA PRO A 86 7.58 19.22 8.26
C PRO A 86 6.49 18.43 7.54
N GLU A 87 6.85 17.30 6.94
CA GLU A 87 5.88 16.46 6.26
C GLU A 87 5.12 15.56 7.24
N VAL A 88 3.93 15.14 6.80
CA VAL A 88 3.11 14.17 7.52
C VAL A 88 3.87 12.86 7.59
N VAL A 89 3.76 12.15 8.72
CA VAL A 89 4.41 10.85 8.90
C VAL A 89 3.82 9.81 7.95
N GLY A 90 4.61 8.81 7.57
CA GLY A 90 4.20 7.73 6.68
C GLY A 90 4.66 7.88 5.24
N PHE A 91 3.94 7.23 4.34
CA PHE A 91 4.33 7.06 2.95
C PHE A 91 3.66 8.07 2.02
N HIS A 92 4.46 8.72 1.17
CA HIS A 92 4.02 9.69 0.18
C HIS A 92 4.58 9.38 -1.21
N TYR A 93 3.70 9.28 -2.21
CA TYR A 93 4.16 9.23 -3.61
C TYR A 93 4.79 10.57 -4.02
N TYR A 94 5.83 10.52 -4.85
CA TYR A 94 6.36 11.70 -5.53
C TYR A 94 6.94 11.37 -6.90
N GLN A 95 7.13 12.42 -7.70
CA GLN A 95 7.79 12.40 -9.00
C GLN A 95 8.78 13.57 -9.08
N ILE A 96 9.83 13.39 -9.87
CA ILE A 96 10.67 14.50 -10.36
C ILE A 96 10.04 15.02 -11.64
N ILE A 97 10.04 16.34 -11.83
CA ILE A 97 9.54 16.99 -13.04
C ILE A 97 10.70 17.79 -13.64
N VAL A 98 11.24 17.33 -14.77
CA VAL A 98 12.33 18.03 -15.48
C VAL A 98 11.74 18.66 -16.73
N ASP A 99 11.82 19.98 -16.83
CA ASP A 99 11.30 20.76 -17.97
C ASP A 99 9.86 20.39 -18.36
N GLY A 100 9.00 20.17 -17.35
CA GLY A 100 7.59 19.82 -17.52
C GLY A 100 7.28 18.32 -17.69
N VAL A 101 8.30 17.45 -17.76
CA VAL A 101 8.13 16.00 -17.90
C VAL A 101 8.25 15.32 -16.55
N SER A 102 7.17 14.70 -16.06
CA SER A 102 7.18 13.94 -14.80
C SER A 102 7.75 12.53 -14.99
N THR A 103 8.72 12.16 -14.14
CA THR A 103 9.37 10.85 -14.09
C THR A 103 9.43 10.32 -12.66
N ALA A 104 9.56 9.00 -12.51
CA ALA A 104 10.05 8.44 -11.26
C ALA A 104 11.49 8.94 -10.99
N ASP A 105 11.85 9.04 -9.72
CA ASP A 105 13.21 9.33 -9.28
C ASP A 105 14.14 8.16 -9.61
N PRO A 106 15.22 8.36 -10.38
CA PRO A 106 16.23 7.34 -10.65
C PRO A 106 16.87 6.74 -9.38
N ASN A 107 16.85 7.48 -8.27
CA ASN A 107 17.38 7.06 -6.99
C ASN A 107 16.36 6.32 -6.11
N GLY A 108 15.09 6.26 -6.52
CA GLY A 108 14.01 5.64 -5.75
C GLY A 108 13.67 4.24 -6.26
N LYS A 109 13.34 3.34 -5.34
CA LYS A 109 12.63 2.09 -5.65
C LYS A 109 11.23 2.42 -6.18
N PRO A 110 10.67 1.60 -7.10
CA PRO A 110 9.40 1.89 -7.75
C PRO A 110 8.20 1.46 -6.91
N PHE A 111 7.14 2.26 -6.94
CA PHE A 111 5.82 1.96 -6.39
C PHE A 111 4.75 2.22 -7.45
N PHE A 112 3.78 1.33 -7.62
CA PHE A 112 2.68 1.57 -8.54
C PHE A 112 1.59 2.35 -7.81
N GLY A 113 1.35 3.58 -8.25
CA GLY A 113 0.42 4.53 -7.65
C GLY A 113 0.15 5.67 -8.62
N MET A 114 -0.96 6.38 -8.46
CA MET A 114 -1.35 7.46 -9.40
C MET A 114 -1.45 6.98 -10.87
N GLY A 115 -1.72 5.68 -11.07
CA GLY A 115 -1.87 5.02 -12.38
C GLY A 115 -0.57 4.69 -13.10
N LYS A 116 0.59 4.78 -12.43
CA LYS A 116 1.92 4.52 -13.04
C LYS A 116 2.94 4.07 -11.99
N TRP A 117 4.15 3.70 -12.43
CA TRP A 117 5.27 3.49 -11.51
C TRP A 117 5.92 4.84 -11.16
N VAL A 118 5.98 5.14 -9.87
CA VAL A 118 6.50 6.39 -9.28
C VAL A 118 7.45 6.08 -8.12
N SER A 119 7.96 7.12 -7.47
CA SER A 119 8.82 7.00 -6.29
C SER A 119 8.03 7.26 -5.00
N GLY A 120 8.60 6.86 -3.87
CA GLY A 120 7.98 7.00 -2.55
C GLY A 120 8.94 7.56 -1.51
N ILE A 121 8.45 8.48 -0.70
CA ILE A 121 9.10 8.95 0.53
C ILE A 121 8.46 8.23 1.72
N GLU A 122 9.28 7.79 2.67
CA GLU A 122 8.84 7.28 3.97
C GLU A 122 9.31 8.24 5.07
N ILE A 123 8.37 8.93 5.71
CA ILE A 123 8.63 9.77 6.89
C ILE A 123 8.42 8.91 8.15
N PRO A 124 9.46 8.57 8.92
CA PRO A 124 9.32 7.66 10.04
C PRO A 124 8.39 8.18 11.14
N GLU A 125 7.61 7.28 11.73
CA GLU A 125 6.89 7.53 12.98
C GLU A 125 7.75 7.16 14.18
N GLN A 126 7.91 8.06 15.14
CA GLN A 126 8.71 7.77 16.34
C GLN A 126 7.99 6.75 17.24
N GLY A 127 8.72 5.71 17.66
CA GLY A 127 8.21 4.69 18.59
C GLY A 127 7.18 3.72 18.00
N VAL A 128 7.00 3.72 16.67
CA VAL A 128 6.08 2.84 15.95
C VAL A 128 6.86 1.80 15.17
N ASP A 129 6.55 0.53 15.35
CA ASP A 129 7.30 -0.57 14.75
C ASP A 129 6.44 -1.72 14.19
N TYR A 130 5.10 -1.61 14.24
CA TYR A 130 4.21 -2.73 13.86
C TYR A 130 4.30 -3.14 12.38
N TYR A 131 4.81 -2.25 11.52
CA TYR A 131 5.10 -2.53 10.10
C TYR A 131 6.60 -2.64 9.81
N ALA A 132 7.46 -2.61 10.84
CA ALA A 132 8.89 -2.78 10.69
C ALA A 132 9.25 -4.24 10.46
N ILE A 133 10.40 -4.46 9.83
CA ILE A 133 11.03 -5.78 9.76
C ILE A 133 11.64 -6.04 11.14
N LYS A 134 11.20 -7.11 11.81
CA LYS A 134 11.67 -7.53 13.13
C LYS A 134 12.24 -8.93 13.06
N ASP A 135 12.96 -9.34 14.11
CA ASP A 135 13.40 -10.73 14.28
C ASP A 135 12.22 -11.62 14.72
N VAL A 136 11.35 -11.93 13.76
CA VAL A 136 10.17 -12.79 13.91
C VAL A 136 10.05 -13.74 12.70
N PRO A 137 9.30 -14.85 12.80
CA PRO A 137 9.03 -15.69 11.65
C PRO A 137 8.31 -14.90 10.54
N HIS A 138 8.87 -14.90 9.34
CA HIS A 138 8.32 -14.20 8.18
C HIS A 138 7.53 -15.12 7.26
N GLY A 139 6.33 -14.71 6.88
CA GLY A 139 5.54 -15.32 5.83
C GLY A 139 6.08 -15.04 4.43
N LEU A 140 5.60 -15.80 3.45
CA LEU A 140 6.01 -15.64 2.05
C LEU A 140 5.03 -14.75 1.30
N ILE A 141 5.55 -13.82 0.51
CA ILE A 141 4.84 -13.12 -0.55
C ILE A 141 5.10 -13.82 -1.89
N SER A 142 4.05 -14.39 -2.47
CA SER A 142 4.10 -15.19 -3.69
C SER A 142 3.32 -14.52 -4.83
N GLN A 143 3.84 -14.60 -6.05
CA GLN A 143 3.09 -14.24 -7.25
C GLN A 143 2.41 -15.50 -7.79
N SER A 144 1.10 -15.45 -7.99
CA SER A 144 0.33 -16.59 -8.51
C SER A 144 -0.47 -16.16 -9.73
N TRP A 145 -0.30 -16.91 -10.83
CA TRP A 145 -0.92 -16.63 -12.12
C TRP A 145 -2.16 -17.49 -12.32
N TYR A 146 -3.20 -16.89 -12.91
CA TYR A 146 -4.41 -17.57 -13.32
C TYR A 146 -4.96 -16.93 -14.60
N TYR A 147 -5.68 -17.70 -15.40
CA TYR A 147 -6.33 -17.17 -16.61
C TYR A 147 -7.77 -16.75 -16.29
N SER A 148 -8.11 -15.48 -16.55
CA SER A 148 -9.48 -15.00 -16.40
C SER A 148 -10.27 -15.25 -17.67
N LYS A 149 -11.35 -16.03 -17.57
CA LYS A 149 -12.32 -16.23 -18.66
C LYS A 149 -13.25 -15.02 -18.78
N ILE A 150 -13.49 -14.29 -17.70
CA ILE A 150 -14.30 -13.06 -17.73
C ILE A 150 -13.59 -11.97 -18.55
N ARG A 151 -12.26 -11.87 -18.44
CA ARG A 151 -11.46 -10.84 -19.11
C ARG A 151 -10.68 -11.32 -20.33
N GLN A 152 -10.57 -12.63 -20.52
CA GLN A 152 -9.77 -13.25 -21.60
C GLN A 152 -8.29 -12.82 -21.55
N GLU A 153 -7.73 -12.81 -20.36
CA GLU A 153 -6.32 -12.43 -20.12
C GLU A 153 -5.71 -13.27 -18.99
N TRP A 154 -4.39 -13.43 -19.02
CA TRP A 154 -3.65 -13.88 -17.85
C TRP A 154 -3.59 -12.78 -16.81
N ARG A 155 -3.84 -13.17 -15.56
CA ARG A 155 -3.82 -12.28 -14.41
C ARG A 155 -2.88 -12.82 -13.36
N ARG A 156 -2.41 -11.91 -12.51
CA ARG A 156 -1.53 -12.19 -11.39
C ARG A 156 -2.18 -11.67 -10.11
N CYS A 157 -2.21 -12.51 -9.09
CA CYS A 157 -2.45 -12.10 -7.71
C CYS A 157 -1.16 -12.21 -6.90
N ILE A 158 -1.09 -11.42 -5.83
CA ILE A 158 -0.08 -11.54 -4.79
C ILE A 158 -0.71 -12.26 -3.60
N VAL A 159 -0.03 -13.28 -3.08
CA VAL A 159 -0.52 -14.12 -1.99
C VAL A 159 0.49 -14.13 -0.85
N TYR A 160 0.06 -13.67 0.32
CA TYR A 160 0.76 -13.88 1.58
C TYR A 160 0.36 -15.23 2.17
N THR A 161 1.34 -16.04 2.56
CA THR A 161 1.13 -17.23 3.39
C THR A 161 1.85 -17.06 4.73
N PRO A 162 1.25 -17.46 5.86
CA PRO A 162 1.85 -17.24 7.17
C PRO A 162 3.15 -18.04 7.32
N ALA A 163 4.08 -17.56 8.15
CA ALA A 163 5.40 -18.17 8.33
C ALA A 163 5.38 -19.68 8.70
N GLU A 164 4.28 -20.12 9.30
CA GLU A 164 4.08 -21.52 9.70
C GLU A 164 3.49 -22.42 8.60
N TYR A 165 3.19 -21.87 7.40
CA TYR A 165 2.43 -22.54 6.34
C TYR A 165 3.05 -23.88 5.95
N ASP A 166 4.32 -23.91 5.55
CA ASP A 166 4.99 -25.14 5.10
C ASP A 166 5.39 -26.08 6.23
N LYS A 167 5.51 -25.57 7.45
CA LYS A 167 5.80 -26.37 8.64
C LYS A 167 4.59 -27.20 9.10
N ASN A 168 3.37 -26.81 8.68
CA ASN A 168 2.12 -27.47 9.06
C ASN A 168 1.38 -27.98 7.83
N PRO A 169 1.83 -29.09 7.20
CA PRO A 169 1.37 -29.46 5.87
C PRO A 169 -0.11 -29.89 5.79
N SER A 170 -0.72 -30.27 6.92
CA SER A 170 -2.14 -30.65 7.03
C SER A 170 -3.05 -29.50 7.47
N LYS A 171 -2.49 -28.37 7.93
CA LYS A 171 -3.26 -27.24 8.42
C LYS A 171 -3.81 -26.43 7.26
N LYS A 172 -5.09 -26.04 7.39
CA LYS A 172 -5.79 -25.14 6.49
C LYS A 172 -5.98 -23.78 7.17
N TYR A 173 -6.01 -22.72 6.37
CA TYR A 173 -6.00 -21.34 6.86
C TYR A 173 -7.22 -20.57 6.35
N PRO A 174 -7.78 -19.65 7.15
CA PRO A 174 -8.76 -18.70 6.64
C PRO A 174 -8.10 -17.71 5.66
N VAL A 175 -8.92 -17.03 4.86
CA VAL A 175 -8.45 -16.16 3.77
C VAL A 175 -9.03 -14.75 3.88
N LEU A 176 -8.17 -13.75 3.85
CA LEU A 176 -8.53 -12.35 3.64
C LEU A 176 -8.26 -11.96 2.18
N TYR A 177 -9.27 -11.43 1.49
CA TYR A 177 -9.11 -10.76 0.20
C TYR A 177 -8.96 -9.26 0.42
N LEU A 178 -7.83 -8.67 0.01
CA LEU A 178 -7.43 -7.31 0.37
C LEU A 178 -7.20 -6.45 -0.89
N GLN A 179 -8.11 -5.51 -1.15
CA GLN A 179 -8.11 -4.69 -2.38
C GLN A 179 -7.48 -3.31 -2.23
N HIS A 180 -6.74 -2.91 -3.26
CA HIS A 180 -6.14 -1.59 -3.42
C HIS A 180 -7.15 -0.54 -3.92
N GLY A 181 -6.72 0.73 -3.95
CA GLY A 181 -7.50 1.87 -4.40
C GLY A 181 -7.34 2.21 -5.89
N MET A 182 -7.89 3.35 -6.30
CA MET A 182 -7.72 3.86 -7.65
C MET A 182 -6.27 4.29 -7.89
N GLY A 183 -5.72 4.04 -9.08
CA GLY A 183 -4.34 4.41 -9.40
C GLY A 183 -3.31 3.37 -8.96
N GLU A 184 -3.75 2.29 -8.33
CA GLU A 184 -2.92 1.25 -7.73
C GLU A 184 -3.13 -0.09 -8.46
N ASN A 185 -2.38 -1.12 -8.05
CA ASN A 185 -2.53 -2.49 -8.55
C ASN A 185 -2.27 -3.54 -7.44
N GLU A 186 -2.21 -4.82 -7.80
CA GLU A 186 -2.07 -5.96 -6.89
C GLU A 186 -0.80 -5.92 -6.00
N THR A 187 0.21 -5.13 -6.37
CA THR A 187 1.49 -5.03 -5.63
C THR A 187 1.41 -4.09 -4.43
N SER A 188 0.42 -3.20 -4.41
CA SER A 188 0.43 -1.99 -3.58
C SER A 188 0.38 -2.27 -2.08
N TRP A 189 -0.44 -3.24 -1.68
CA TRP A 189 -0.56 -3.66 -0.28
C TRP A 189 0.71 -4.33 0.24
N ALA A 190 1.38 -5.16 -0.57
CA ALA A 190 2.62 -5.84 -0.21
C ALA A 190 3.84 -4.90 -0.22
N ASN A 191 3.82 -3.88 -1.08
CA ASN A 191 4.91 -2.92 -1.20
C ASN A 191 4.71 -1.72 -0.27
N GLN A 192 4.13 -0.61 -0.74
CA GLN A 192 3.89 0.58 0.08
C GLN A 192 2.90 0.36 1.24
N GLY A 193 2.08 -0.71 1.21
CA GLY A 193 1.25 -1.12 2.33
C GLY A 193 1.97 -1.92 3.42
N LYS A 194 3.20 -2.41 3.18
CA LYS A 194 4.00 -3.22 4.12
C LYS A 194 3.20 -4.36 4.78
N MET A 195 2.19 -4.90 4.09
CA MET A 195 1.17 -5.74 4.73
C MET A 195 1.75 -7.04 5.28
N ASN A 196 2.79 -7.59 4.66
CA ASN A 196 3.42 -8.83 5.10
C ASN A 196 4.08 -8.64 6.47
N PHE A 197 4.78 -7.53 6.70
CA PHE A 197 5.40 -7.25 7.99
C PHE A 197 4.37 -6.95 9.08
N ILE A 198 3.27 -6.28 8.73
CA ILE A 198 2.12 -6.09 9.64
C ILE A 198 1.55 -7.46 10.05
N MET A 199 1.37 -8.37 9.09
CA MET A 199 0.87 -9.72 9.35
C MET A 199 1.86 -10.54 10.20
N ASP A 200 3.14 -10.55 9.83
CA ASP A 200 4.20 -11.26 10.55
C ASP A 200 4.24 -10.85 12.02
N ASN A 201 4.29 -9.53 12.28
CA ASN A 201 4.37 -8.99 13.63
C ASN A 201 3.10 -9.30 14.43
N LEU A 202 1.90 -9.12 13.86
CA LEU A 202 0.65 -9.41 14.57
C LEU A 202 0.46 -10.91 14.86
N ILE A 203 0.92 -11.80 13.97
CA ILE A 203 0.90 -13.25 14.19
C ILE A 203 1.91 -13.64 15.26
N ALA A 204 3.14 -13.13 15.18
CA ALA A 204 4.19 -13.40 16.16
C ALA A 204 3.82 -12.89 17.57
N GLU A 205 3.11 -11.77 17.67
CA GLU A 205 2.57 -11.23 18.93
C GLU A 205 1.31 -11.96 19.42
N GLY A 206 0.82 -12.97 18.69
CA GLY A 206 -0.41 -13.72 19.05
C GLY A 206 -1.70 -12.91 18.94
N LYS A 207 -1.66 -11.73 18.31
CA LYS A 207 -2.82 -10.83 18.16
C LYS A 207 -3.72 -11.22 16.99
N ALA A 208 -3.15 -11.87 15.98
CA ALA A 208 -3.84 -12.34 14.78
C ALA A 208 -3.75 -13.86 14.63
N LYS A 209 -4.82 -14.49 14.14
CA LYS A 209 -4.74 -15.89 13.68
C LYS A 209 -3.89 -15.94 12.40
N PRO A 210 -3.01 -16.95 12.24
CA PRO A 210 -2.37 -17.22 10.96
C PRO A 210 -3.42 -17.36 9.85
N MET A 211 -3.28 -16.58 8.78
CA MET A 211 -4.23 -16.53 7.66
C MET A 211 -3.50 -16.28 6.35
N ILE A 212 -4.12 -16.68 5.25
CA ILE A 212 -3.68 -16.31 3.89
C ILE A 212 -4.27 -14.93 3.57
N VAL A 213 -3.49 -14.09 2.89
CA VAL A 213 -4.00 -12.82 2.36
C VAL A 213 -3.78 -12.76 0.85
N VAL A 214 -4.83 -12.47 0.10
CA VAL A 214 -4.83 -12.42 -1.37
C VAL A 214 -5.07 -10.98 -1.81
N MET A 215 -4.16 -10.45 -2.62
CA MET A 215 -4.23 -9.11 -3.18
C MET A 215 -4.26 -9.26 -4.71
N ASP A 216 -5.34 -8.82 -5.35
CA ASP A 216 -5.53 -8.90 -6.80
C ASP A 216 -5.71 -7.50 -7.40
N ASN A 217 -5.70 -7.40 -8.72
CA ASN A 217 -5.84 -6.14 -9.43
C ASN A 217 -7.32 -5.81 -9.66
N GLY A 218 -7.82 -4.73 -9.05
CA GLY A 218 -9.19 -4.24 -9.25
C GLY A 218 -9.50 -3.72 -10.67
N ASN A 219 -8.49 -3.58 -11.53
CA ASN A 219 -8.52 -2.91 -12.83
C ASN A 219 -9.08 -1.49 -12.75
N ILE A 220 -8.52 -0.74 -11.80
CA ILE A 220 -8.89 0.63 -11.45
C ILE A 220 -7.67 1.56 -11.48
N GLU A 221 -6.73 1.31 -12.39
CA GLU A 221 -5.47 2.05 -12.51
C GLU A 221 -5.68 3.49 -13.00
N VAL A 222 -6.67 3.73 -13.88
CA VAL A 222 -6.94 5.07 -14.42
C VAL A 222 -8.43 5.28 -14.62
N PHE A 223 -9.00 6.23 -13.85
CA PHE A 223 -10.37 6.66 -14.07
C PHE A 223 -10.46 7.58 -15.29
N LYS A 224 -11.28 7.20 -16.27
CA LYS A 224 -11.56 8.01 -17.46
C LYS A 224 -12.97 7.75 -17.97
N ASN A 225 -13.57 8.80 -18.49
CA ASN A 225 -14.81 8.70 -19.25
C ASN A 225 -14.49 8.25 -20.68
N ASN A 226 -15.30 7.35 -21.22
CA ASN A 226 -15.29 7.06 -22.65
C ASN A 226 -16.02 8.19 -23.41
N PRO A 227 -15.73 8.38 -24.71
CA PRO A 227 -16.49 9.33 -25.54
C PRO A 227 -17.99 9.06 -25.46
N GLY A 228 -18.77 10.08 -25.10
CA GLY A 228 -20.23 9.99 -24.95
C GLY A 228 -20.73 9.42 -23.62
N GLU A 229 -19.83 8.99 -22.72
CA GLU A 229 -20.19 8.44 -21.41
C GLU A 229 -20.34 9.54 -20.36
N SER A 230 -21.45 9.52 -19.61
CA SER A 230 -21.64 10.40 -18.47
C SER A 230 -20.69 10.04 -17.31
N PRO A 231 -20.37 10.97 -16.41
CA PRO A 231 -19.58 10.66 -15.22
C PRO A 231 -20.19 9.53 -14.36
N ALA A 232 -21.52 9.40 -14.30
CA ALA A 232 -22.18 8.35 -13.54
C ALA A 232 -21.96 6.96 -14.16
N GLU A 233 -22.08 6.85 -15.48
CA GLU A 233 -21.79 5.60 -16.21
C GLU A 233 -20.32 5.20 -16.09
N ALA A 234 -19.40 6.16 -16.21
CA ALA A 234 -17.98 5.91 -16.02
C ALA A 234 -17.68 5.35 -14.62
N ARG A 235 -18.31 5.91 -13.57
CA ARG A 235 -18.22 5.39 -12.19
C ARG A 235 -18.81 3.99 -12.06
N ALA A 236 -19.95 3.73 -12.67
CA ALA A 236 -20.59 2.42 -12.63
C ALA A 236 -19.76 1.34 -13.34
N ARG A 237 -19.04 1.69 -14.42
CA ARG A 237 -18.15 0.79 -15.17
C ARG A 237 -16.83 0.51 -14.43
N PHE A 238 -16.33 1.46 -13.65
CA PHE A 238 -14.98 1.41 -13.07
C PHE A 238 -14.81 0.31 -12.01
N GLY A 239 -14.08 -0.75 -12.37
CA GLY A 239 -13.90 -1.95 -11.53
C GLY A 239 -15.12 -2.89 -11.49
N ALA A 240 -16.14 -2.66 -12.32
CA ALA A 240 -17.44 -3.35 -12.22
C ALA A 240 -17.38 -4.88 -12.43
N GLN A 241 -16.38 -5.36 -13.17
CA GLN A 241 -16.18 -6.80 -13.40
C GLN A 241 -15.54 -7.51 -12.20
N PHE A 242 -14.86 -6.76 -11.32
CA PHE A 242 -14.05 -7.32 -10.24
C PHE A 242 -14.82 -8.24 -9.29
N PRO A 243 -16.05 -7.92 -8.82
CA PRO A 243 -16.80 -8.83 -7.96
C PRO A 243 -17.01 -10.22 -8.58
N ASN A 244 -17.29 -10.28 -9.89
CA ASN A 244 -17.46 -11.55 -10.59
C ASN A 244 -16.12 -12.29 -10.78
N ILE A 245 -15.05 -11.57 -11.10
CA ILE A 245 -13.70 -12.15 -11.21
C ILE A 245 -13.29 -12.75 -9.86
N LEU A 246 -13.51 -12.02 -8.77
CA LEU A 246 -13.20 -12.47 -7.42
C LEU A 246 -13.97 -13.75 -7.06
N VAL A 247 -15.30 -13.73 -7.19
CA VAL A 247 -16.15 -14.84 -6.76
C VAL A 247 -16.05 -16.07 -7.66
N LYS A 248 -15.91 -15.88 -8.98
CA LYS A 248 -15.97 -16.98 -9.95
C LYS A 248 -14.60 -17.48 -10.40
N GLU A 249 -13.52 -16.73 -10.17
CA GLU A 249 -12.19 -17.08 -10.69
C GLU A 249 -11.14 -17.06 -9.58
N ILE A 250 -10.99 -15.94 -8.85
CA ILE A 250 -9.93 -15.81 -7.82
C ILE A 250 -10.17 -16.74 -6.65
N ILE A 251 -11.38 -16.76 -6.06
CA ILE A 251 -11.70 -17.65 -4.94
C ILE A 251 -11.43 -19.13 -5.33
N PRO A 252 -12.00 -19.65 -6.44
CA PRO A 252 -11.69 -21.02 -6.88
C PRO A 252 -10.21 -21.29 -7.16
N HIS A 253 -9.48 -20.33 -7.74
CA HIS A 253 -8.04 -20.44 -7.97
C HIS A 253 -7.27 -20.59 -6.66
N ILE A 254 -7.59 -19.75 -5.66
CA ILE A 254 -6.91 -19.80 -4.37
C ILE A 254 -7.23 -21.10 -3.62
N GLU A 255 -8.48 -21.54 -3.61
CA GLU A 255 -8.90 -22.76 -2.89
C GLU A 255 -8.38 -24.06 -3.52
N SER A 256 -8.08 -24.05 -4.82
CA SER A 256 -7.50 -25.20 -5.51
C SER A 256 -5.98 -25.29 -5.37
N ASN A 257 -5.29 -24.17 -5.12
CA ASN A 257 -3.83 -24.11 -5.11
C ASN A 257 -3.22 -23.87 -3.71
N PHE A 258 -4.03 -23.49 -2.72
CA PHE A 258 -3.60 -23.25 -1.34
C PHE A 258 -4.45 -24.02 -0.33
N ARG A 259 -3.90 -24.29 0.85
CA ARG A 259 -4.60 -24.98 1.95
C ARG A 259 -5.53 -24.01 2.68
N THR A 260 -6.74 -23.85 2.15
CA THR A 260 -7.73 -22.91 2.69
C THR A 260 -8.89 -23.60 3.40
N LEU A 261 -9.44 -22.92 4.41
CA LEU A 261 -10.80 -23.15 4.91
C LEU A 261 -11.76 -22.36 4.00
N THR A 262 -12.81 -23.02 3.50
CA THR A 262 -13.59 -22.52 2.35
C THR A 262 -15.03 -22.12 2.70
N ASP A 263 -15.44 -22.27 3.95
CA ASP A 263 -16.71 -21.76 4.43
C ASP A 263 -16.65 -20.24 4.67
N ARG A 264 -17.81 -19.59 4.79
CA ARG A 264 -17.92 -18.14 4.96
C ARG A 264 -17.28 -17.63 6.24
N GLU A 265 -17.23 -18.45 7.30
CA GLU A 265 -16.70 -18.08 8.61
C GLU A 265 -15.17 -17.94 8.58
N ASN A 266 -14.55 -18.43 7.51
CA ASN A 266 -13.12 -18.37 7.25
C ASN A 266 -12.76 -17.50 6.04
N ARG A 267 -13.68 -16.61 5.62
CA ARG A 267 -13.45 -15.70 4.50
C ARG A 267 -13.80 -14.24 4.85
N ALA A 268 -12.80 -13.38 4.71
CA ALA A 268 -12.90 -11.94 4.92
C ALA A 268 -12.61 -11.19 3.61
N MET A 269 -13.15 -9.97 3.49
CA MET A 269 -12.73 -9.04 2.45
C MET A 269 -12.60 -7.63 3.01
N ALA A 270 -11.53 -6.94 2.65
CA ALA A 270 -11.34 -5.53 2.94
C ALA A 270 -10.75 -4.79 1.74
N GLY A 271 -10.89 -3.47 1.72
CA GLY A 271 -10.25 -2.67 0.69
C GLY A 271 -10.19 -1.19 1.03
N LEU A 272 -9.23 -0.51 0.40
CA LEU A 272 -9.02 0.93 0.60
C LEU A 272 -9.66 1.76 -0.50
N SER A 273 -10.16 2.96 -0.19
CA SER A 273 -10.71 3.92 -1.15
C SER A 273 -11.76 3.28 -2.10
N TRP A 274 -11.51 3.28 -3.41
CA TRP A 274 -12.35 2.59 -4.40
C TRP A 274 -12.41 1.07 -4.19
N GLY A 275 -11.33 0.45 -3.70
CA GLY A 275 -11.32 -0.95 -3.27
C GLY A 275 -12.24 -1.21 -2.08
N GLY A 276 -12.48 -0.21 -1.22
CA GLY A 276 -13.49 -0.26 -0.18
C GLY A 276 -14.91 -0.30 -0.76
N LEU A 277 -15.20 0.52 -1.79
CA LEU A 277 -16.46 0.43 -2.53
C LEU A 277 -16.64 -0.94 -3.21
N LEU A 278 -15.60 -1.46 -3.87
CA LEU A 278 -15.62 -2.81 -4.47
C LEU A 278 -15.85 -3.90 -3.42
N THR A 279 -15.26 -3.76 -2.23
CA THR A 279 -15.47 -4.68 -1.11
C THR A 279 -16.92 -4.71 -0.69
N PHE A 280 -17.56 -3.56 -0.49
CA PHE A 280 -18.97 -3.49 -0.09
C PHE A 280 -19.88 -4.05 -1.18
N ASN A 281 -19.65 -3.67 -2.44
CA ASN A 281 -20.40 -4.19 -3.58
C ASN A 281 -20.27 -5.71 -3.73
N THR A 282 -19.10 -6.27 -3.44
CA THR A 282 -18.89 -7.72 -3.51
C THR A 282 -19.55 -8.42 -2.33
N THR A 283 -19.21 -8.02 -1.11
CA THR A 283 -19.57 -8.75 0.12
C THR A 283 -21.05 -8.65 0.44
N LEU A 284 -21.66 -7.46 0.35
CA LEU A 284 -23.08 -7.26 0.69
C LEU A 284 -24.02 -7.97 -0.30
N ASN A 285 -23.55 -8.30 -1.51
CA ASN A 285 -24.26 -9.14 -2.47
C ASN A 285 -23.89 -10.64 -2.38
N ASN A 286 -22.97 -11.03 -1.49
CA ASN A 286 -22.45 -12.40 -1.35
C ASN A 286 -22.21 -12.78 0.12
N LEU A 287 -23.14 -12.45 1.02
CA LEU A 287 -23.01 -12.79 2.45
C LEU A 287 -22.99 -14.31 2.71
N ASP A 288 -23.39 -15.13 1.74
CA ASP A 288 -23.21 -16.58 1.75
C ASP A 288 -21.73 -16.99 1.69
N LYS A 289 -20.82 -16.07 1.28
CA LYS A 289 -19.39 -16.33 1.09
C LYS A 289 -18.49 -15.58 2.06
N PHE A 290 -18.93 -14.45 2.63
CA PHE A 290 -18.09 -13.60 3.47
C PHE A 290 -18.77 -13.28 4.81
N ALA A 291 -18.00 -13.32 5.90
CA ALA A 291 -18.47 -12.99 7.25
C ALA A 291 -17.77 -11.76 7.88
N TYR A 292 -16.73 -11.22 7.23
CA TYR A 292 -15.96 -10.07 7.73
C TYR A 292 -15.72 -9.08 6.60
N ILE A 293 -16.06 -7.81 6.84
CA ILE A 293 -16.08 -6.75 5.84
C ILE A 293 -15.33 -5.54 6.39
N GLY A 294 -14.33 -5.04 5.65
CA GLY A 294 -13.58 -3.84 6.01
C GLY A 294 -13.53 -2.78 4.90
N GLY A 295 -13.92 -1.54 5.21
CA GLY A 295 -13.71 -0.38 4.34
C GLY A 295 -12.69 0.57 4.94
N PHE A 296 -11.58 0.84 4.24
CA PHE A 296 -10.53 1.75 4.69
C PHE A 296 -10.55 3.02 3.84
N SER A 297 -10.97 4.14 4.39
CA SER A 297 -11.17 5.39 3.64
C SER A 297 -12.07 5.23 2.41
N GLY A 298 -12.98 4.25 2.48
CA GLY A 298 -13.86 3.85 1.42
C GLY A 298 -15.11 3.25 2.02
N ALA A 299 -16.26 3.49 1.41
CA ALA A 299 -17.51 2.89 1.81
C ALA A 299 -18.37 2.67 0.57
N GLY A 300 -19.21 1.64 0.64
CA GLY A 300 -20.32 1.49 -0.31
C GLY A 300 -21.30 2.65 -0.23
N SER A 301 -22.10 2.84 -1.27
CA SER A 301 -23.25 3.77 -1.25
C SER A 301 -24.35 3.24 -0.33
N ILE A 302 -24.16 3.33 0.98
CA ILE A 302 -25.17 2.97 1.98
C ILE A 302 -26.02 4.20 2.25
N ASP A 303 -27.25 4.20 1.74
CA ASP A 303 -28.23 5.24 2.04
C ASP A 303 -29.01 4.88 3.30
N LEU A 304 -28.65 5.52 4.41
CA LEU A 304 -29.32 5.32 5.70
C LEU A 304 -30.82 5.62 5.65
N LYS A 305 -31.29 6.50 4.75
CA LYS A 305 -32.73 6.78 4.60
C LYS A 305 -33.49 5.62 3.98
N ASN A 306 -32.81 4.83 3.16
CA ASN A 306 -33.36 3.68 2.42
C ASN A 306 -32.68 2.37 2.87
N ILE A 307 -32.31 2.26 4.15
CA ILE A 307 -31.49 1.15 4.64
C ILE A 307 -32.15 -0.23 4.40
N ASP A 308 -33.47 -0.30 4.39
CA ASP A 308 -34.25 -1.54 4.19
C ASP A 308 -34.26 -2.07 2.76
N THR A 309 -33.90 -1.24 1.79
CA THR A 309 -33.84 -1.60 0.36
C THR A 309 -32.42 -1.55 -0.18
N THR A 310 -31.51 -0.87 0.52
CA THR A 310 -30.08 -0.78 0.21
C THR A 310 -29.47 -2.19 0.09
N TYR A 311 -28.68 -2.42 -0.96
CA TYR A 311 -28.11 -3.74 -1.33
C TYR A 311 -29.16 -4.86 -1.32
N ASN A 312 -30.27 -4.67 -2.03
CA ASN A 312 -31.35 -5.66 -2.16
C ASN A 312 -31.96 -6.05 -0.80
N GLY A 313 -31.96 -5.12 0.15
CA GLY A 313 -32.53 -5.30 1.49
C GLY A 313 -31.72 -6.19 2.42
N VAL A 314 -30.41 -6.34 2.18
CA VAL A 314 -29.51 -7.13 3.04
C VAL A 314 -29.54 -6.67 4.50
N PHE A 315 -29.79 -5.39 4.74
CA PHE A 315 -29.87 -4.82 6.08
C PHE A 315 -31.28 -4.87 6.68
N LYS A 316 -32.33 -5.28 5.95
CA LYS A 316 -33.73 -5.20 6.41
C LYS A 316 -33.95 -5.96 7.73
N ASP A 317 -33.34 -7.13 7.87
CA ASP A 317 -33.30 -7.90 9.11
C ASP A 317 -31.96 -7.66 9.80
N ARG A 318 -31.97 -6.84 10.87
CA ARG A 318 -30.74 -6.35 11.51
C ARG A 318 -30.03 -7.46 12.25
N GLN A 319 -30.82 -8.29 12.94
CA GLN A 319 -30.29 -9.42 13.69
C GLN A 319 -29.69 -10.44 12.73
N ALA A 320 -30.40 -10.80 11.65
CA ALA A 320 -29.87 -11.72 10.66
C ALA A 320 -28.60 -11.18 9.96
N PHE A 321 -28.49 -9.86 9.76
CA PHE A 321 -27.25 -9.26 9.26
C PHE A 321 -26.12 -9.38 10.28
N ASN A 322 -26.36 -8.98 11.54
CA ASN A 322 -25.36 -9.00 12.60
C ASN A 322 -24.87 -10.44 12.92
N ASP A 323 -25.76 -11.43 12.83
CA ASP A 323 -25.41 -12.85 13.03
C ASP A 323 -24.56 -13.39 11.89
N LYS A 324 -24.71 -12.85 10.68
CA LYS A 324 -23.90 -13.24 9.51
C LYS A 324 -22.57 -12.47 9.48
N VAL A 325 -22.56 -11.18 9.80
CA VAL A 325 -21.39 -10.32 9.63
C VAL A 325 -20.75 -10.04 10.99
N HIS A 326 -19.76 -10.87 11.34
CA HIS A 326 -19.04 -10.81 12.62
C HIS A 326 -18.16 -9.58 12.77
N THR A 327 -17.74 -9.00 11.65
CA THR A 327 -17.00 -7.74 11.65
C THR A 327 -17.44 -6.89 10.48
N PHE A 328 -17.93 -5.70 10.78
CA PHE A 328 -18.16 -4.65 9.80
C PHE A 328 -17.35 -3.42 10.20
N PHE A 329 -16.21 -3.21 9.53
CA PHE A 329 -15.20 -2.23 9.93
C PHE A 329 -15.17 -1.04 8.99
N LEU A 330 -15.14 0.17 9.56
CA LEU A 330 -15.09 1.45 8.87
C LEU A 330 -13.87 2.24 9.39
N GLY A 331 -12.80 2.26 8.61
CA GLY A 331 -11.59 3.03 8.90
C GLY A 331 -11.53 4.32 8.08
N ILE A 332 -10.95 5.39 8.63
CA ILE A 332 -10.77 6.68 7.95
C ILE A 332 -9.61 7.45 8.63
N GLY A 333 -8.93 8.37 7.94
CA GLY A 333 -7.99 9.31 8.52
C GLY A 333 -8.69 10.54 9.10
N SER A 334 -8.13 11.15 10.15
CA SER A 334 -8.69 12.37 10.75
C SER A 334 -8.61 13.58 9.80
N GLU A 335 -7.63 13.59 8.90
CA GLU A 335 -7.36 14.71 7.98
C GLU A 335 -7.99 14.52 6.58
N GLU A 336 -8.96 13.60 6.44
CA GLU A 336 -9.67 13.34 5.17
C GLU A 336 -11.20 13.53 5.24
N ASN A 337 -11.66 14.48 6.06
CA ASN A 337 -13.08 14.77 6.32
C ASN A 337 -13.83 13.53 6.88
N PRO A 338 -13.46 13.08 8.11
CA PRO A 338 -13.94 11.83 8.69
C PRO A 338 -15.44 11.83 8.99
N GLU A 339 -16.11 12.99 8.98
CA GLU A 339 -17.49 13.17 9.39
C GLU A 339 -18.46 12.32 8.58
N ARG A 340 -18.18 12.12 7.28
CA ARG A 340 -19.04 11.27 6.44
C ARG A 340 -19.02 9.82 6.92
N THR A 341 -17.84 9.27 7.16
CA THR A 341 -17.68 7.89 7.62
C THR A 341 -18.19 7.72 9.06
N LYS A 342 -17.95 8.73 9.92
CA LYS A 342 -18.47 8.75 11.29
C LYS A 342 -19.99 8.76 11.31
N LYS A 343 -20.63 9.63 10.53
CA LYS A 343 -22.10 9.69 10.39
C LYS A 343 -22.68 8.39 9.88
N LEU A 344 -22.01 7.72 8.92
CA LEU A 344 -22.42 6.40 8.46
C LEU A 344 -22.34 5.36 9.59
N SER A 345 -21.22 5.29 10.31
CA SER A 345 -21.04 4.37 11.44
C SER A 345 -22.11 4.56 12.52
N ASP A 346 -22.30 5.81 12.96
CA ASP A 346 -23.28 6.16 14.00
C ASP A 346 -24.70 5.87 13.53
N GLY A 347 -25.03 6.20 12.28
CA GLY A 347 -26.34 5.93 11.69
C GLY A 347 -26.64 4.44 11.58
N LEU A 348 -25.66 3.62 11.18
CA LEU A 348 -25.79 2.16 11.17
C LEU A 348 -26.05 1.60 12.58
N LYS A 349 -25.31 2.09 13.60
CA LYS A 349 -25.54 1.69 14.99
C LYS A 349 -26.93 2.10 15.48
N ALA A 350 -27.39 3.30 15.14
CA ALA A 350 -28.69 3.81 15.52
C ALA A 350 -29.86 2.98 14.97
N VAL A 351 -29.68 2.31 13.82
CA VAL A 351 -30.67 1.37 13.24
C VAL A 351 -30.41 -0.10 13.59
N GLY A 352 -29.49 -0.37 14.52
CA GLY A 352 -29.22 -1.71 15.04
C GLY A 352 -28.24 -2.56 14.20
N ILE A 353 -27.48 -1.96 13.28
CA ILE A 353 -26.41 -2.65 12.53
C ILE A 353 -25.06 -2.45 13.22
N ASN A 354 -24.48 -3.55 13.70
CA ASN A 354 -23.19 -3.55 14.38
C ASN A 354 -22.07 -3.16 13.42
N ASN A 355 -21.20 -2.25 13.85
CA ASN A 355 -19.99 -1.89 13.12
C ASN A 355 -18.92 -1.31 14.06
N ILE A 356 -17.67 -1.38 13.60
CA ILE A 356 -16.50 -0.86 14.28
C ILE A 356 -15.99 0.33 13.48
N TYR A 357 -15.75 1.44 14.17
CA TYR A 357 -15.22 2.66 13.59
C TYR A 357 -13.81 2.89 14.10
N TYR A 358 -12.90 3.21 13.18
CA TYR A 358 -11.53 3.57 13.50
C TYR A 358 -11.14 4.85 12.76
N GLU A 359 -10.54 5.78 13.48
CA GLU A 359 -9.99 7.02 12.93
C GLU A 359 -8.48 7.04 13.13
N SER A 360 -7.72 7.18 12.04
CA SER A 360 -6.26 7.27 12.05
C SER A 360 -5.84 8.73 12.30
N PRO A 361 -5.21 9.04 13.43
CA PRO A 361 -4.92 10.43 13.80
C PRO A 361 -3.78 11.04 12.98
N GLY A 362 -4.00 12.25 12.50
CA GLY A 362 -3.01 13.07 11.80
C GLY A 362 -2.64 12.57 10.40
N THR A 363 -3.46 11.71 9.79
CA THR A 363 -3.24 11.18 8.43
C THR A 363 -4.48 11.40 7.57
N ALA A 364 -4.28 11.54 6.26
CA ALA A 364 -5.32 11.79 5.29
C ALA A 364 -5.58 10.53 4.41
N HIS A 365 -5.90 10.74 3.13
CA HIS A 365 -6.17 9.68 2.16
C HIS A 365 -4.87 9.07 1.61
N GLU A 366 -4.08 8.47 2.49
CA GLU A 366 -2.71 8.01 2.24
C GLU A 366 -2.41 6.66 2.90
N PHE A 367 -1.30 6.02 2.51
CA PHE A 367 -1.01 4.63 2.89
C PHE A 367 -0.86 4.41 4.39
N LEU A 368 -0.40 5.39 5.16
CA LEU A 368 -0.30 5.21 6.61
C LEU A 368 -1.68 5.04 7.28
N THR A 369 -2.70 5.77 6.82
CA THR A 369 -4.08 5.52 7.24
C THR A 369 -4.46 4.06 7.01
N TRP A 370 -4.17 3.52 5.82
CA TRP A 370 -4.55 2.16 5.45
C TRP A 370 -3.71 1.09 6.14
N ARG A 371 -2.42 1.33 6.39
CA ARG A 371 -1.57 0.47 7.23
C ARG A 371 -2.13 0.36 8.65
N ARG A 372 -2.55 1.49 9.24
CA ARG A 372 -3.14 1.51 10.58
C ARG A 372 -4.51 0.82 10.59
N CYS A 373 -5.37 1.09 9.60
CA CYS A 373 -6.64 0.37 9.44
C CYS A 373 -6.45 -1.15 9.35
N LEU A 374 -5.49 -1.63 8.55
CA LEU A 374 -5.19 -3.06 8.46
C LEU A 374 -4.77 -3.63 9.82
N LYS A 375 -3.86 -2.93 10.52
CA LYS A 375 -3.38 -3.34 11.85
C LYS A 375 -4.48 -3.43 12.91
N GLU A 376 -5.49 -2.56 12.84
CA GLU A 376 -6.67 -2.63 13.73
C GLU A 376 -7.71 -3.66 13.27
N PHE A 377 -7.83 -3.91 11.97
CA PHE A 377 -8.81 -4.84 11.40
C PHE A 377 -8.41 -6.32 11.56
N ILE A 378 -7.15 -6.65 11.30
CA ILE A 378 -6.64 -8.04 11.30
C ILE A 378 -6.92 -8.78 12.62
N PRO A 379 -6.71 -8.17 13.82
CA PRO A 379 -7.02 -8.82 15.09
C PRO A 379 -8.50 -9.13 15.30
N LEU A 380 -9.43 -8.63 14.48
CA LEU A 380 -10.87 -8.89 14.60
C LEU A 380 -11.30 -10.14 13.81
N LEU A 381 -10.45 -10.63 12.91
CA LEU A 381 -10.82 -11.69 11.97
C LEU A 381 -10.74 -13.09 12.57
N PHE A 382 -11.70 -13.92 12.19
CA PHE A 382 -11.71 -15.37 12.44
C PHE A 382 -11.68 -15.74 13.92
N LYS A 383 -12.16 -14.86 14.81
CA LYS A 383 -12.21 -15.06 16.27
C LYS A 383 -13.57 -15.51 16.80
N THR A 384 -14.51 -15.88 15.95
CA THR A 384 -15.76 -16.48 16.42
C THR A 384 -15.46 -17.80 17.13
N ASN A 385 -16.06 -17.99 18.31
CA ASN A 385 -15.97 -19.22 19.06
C ASN A 385 -16.67 -20.32 18.24
N ASN A 386 -15.95 -21.41 17.94
CA ASN A 386 -16.60 -22.67 17.63
C ASN A 386 -17.22 -23.25 18.90
#